data_AF-A0A7G3ZYD1-F1
#
_entry.id   AF-A0A7G3ZYD1-F1
#
_cell.length_a   1.000
_cell.length_b   1.000
_cell.length_c   1.000
_cell.angle_alpha   90.00
_cell.angle_beta   90.00
_cell.angle_gamma   90.00
#
_symmetry.space_group_name_H-M   'P 1'
#
loop_
_entity.id
_entity.type
_entity.pdbx_description
1 polymer ?
#
loop_
_entity_poly.entity_id
_entity_poly.type
_entity_poly.pdbx_seq_one_letter_code
_entity_poly.pdbx_strand_id
1 'polypeptide(L)'
;MFLFLYHQYLIETMSMNTSFLFGFLTGCLTTAVAGWHVQKFMNNRKNTKNIKNKKILDLDKLFNDYSHFMNIIKNDVTHPGNKDIREFLVVEKEAILNSFVPRFRYELSTDILPALNRLEELGYIEKIKNNCLHYKIEEEFIMQLKSIRDSN
;
A
#
# COMPACT_ATOMS: atom_id res chain seq x y z
N MET A 1 14.92 -43.25 61.15
CA MET A 1 14.05 -43.63 60.00
C MET A 1 12.91 -42.62 59.77
N PHE A 2 12.16 -42.20 60.81
CA PHE A 2 11.06 -41.23 60.66
C PHE A 2 11.46 -39.80 60.23
N LEU A 3 12.62 -39.28 60.65
CA LEU A 3 13.08 -37.95 60.20
C LEU A 3 13.44 -37.89 58.70
N PHE A 4 13.86 -39.00 58.11
CA PHE A 4 14.26 -39.06 56.70
C PHE A 4 13.03 -39.05 55.76
N LEU A 5 11.95 -39.69 56.18
CA LEU A 5 10.68 -39.70 55.45
C LEU A 5 9.98 -38.33 55.47
N TYR A 6 10.06 -37.59 56.59
CA TYR A 6 9.47 -36.26 56.71
C TYR A 6 10.20 -35.23 55.84
N HIS A 7 11.53 -35.34 55.75
CA HIS A 7 12.36 -34.47 54.92
C HIS A 7 12.19 -34.75 53.42
N GLN A 8 12.00 -36.02 53.03
CA GLN A 8 11.70 -36.42 51.66
C GLN A 8 10.31 -35.92 51.21
N TYR A 9 9.30 -36.02 52.09
CA TYR A 9 7.92 -35.56 51.83
C TYR A 9 7.80 -34.03 51.70
N LEU A 10 8.59 -33.27 52.48
CA LEU A 10 8.67 -31.81 52.37
C LEU A 10 9.31 -31.35 51.05
N ILE A 11 10.30 -32.09 50.54
CA ILE A 11 10.97 -31.77 49.27
C ILE A 11 10.05 -32.05 48.07
N GLU A 12 9.32 -33.18 48.08
CA GLU A 12 8.37 -33.50 47.00
C GLU A 12 7.21 -32.49 46.93
N THR A 13 6.67 -32.08 48.08
CA THR A 13 5.58 -31.10 48.15
C THR A 13 5.99 -29.67 47.75
N MET A 14 7.24 -29.26 48.00
CA MET A 14 7.80 -28.00 47.48
C MET A 14 8.06 -28.03 45.96
N SER A 15 8.41 -29.19 45.40
CA SER A 15 8.66 -29.34 43.95
C SER A 15 7.37 -29.35 43.10
N MET A 16 6.28 -29.88 43.66
CA MET A 16 5.01 -30.03 42.93
C MET A 16 4.27 -28.70 42.73
N ASN A 17 4.44 -27.75 43.67
CA ASN A 17 3.81 -26.42 43.59
C ASN A 17 4.59 -25.45 42.69
N THR A 18 5.92 -25.56 42.65
CA THR A 18 6.78 -24.69 41.84
C THR A 18 6.60 -24.96 40.34
N SER A 19 6.48 -26.23 39.94
CA SER A 19 6.25 -26.62 38.54
C SER A 19 4.88 -26.15 38.01
N PHE A 20 3.84 -26.20 38.85
CA PHE A 20 2.50 -25.69 38.50
C PHE A 20 2.48 -24.16 38.36
N LEU A 21 3.10 -23.43 39.31
CA LEU A 21 3.19 -21.98 39.25
C LEU A 21 4.01 -21.52 38.03
N PHE A 22 5.12 -22.20 37.73
CA PHE A 22 5.94 -21.90 36.57
C PHE A 22 5.19 -22.17 35.26
N GLY A 23 4.43 -23.28 35.17
CA GLY A 23 3.59 -23.60 34.02
C GLY A 23 2.45 -22.58 33.82
N PHE A 24 1.83 -22.11 34.90
CA PHE A 24 0.78 -21.09 34.85
C PHE A 24 1.33 -19.72 34.42
N LEU A 25 2.47 -19.29 34.97
CA LEU A 25 3.13 -18.04 34.62
C LEU A 25 3.65 -18.04 33.19
N THR A 26 4.33 -19.12 32.78
CA THR A 26 4.81 -19.26 31.40
C THR A 26 3.66 -19.35 30.41
N GLY A 27 2.59 -20.09 30.72
CA GLY A 27 1.37 -20.17 29.91
C GLY A 27 0.67 -18.83 29.71
N CYS A 28 0.53 -18.03 30.78
CA CYS A 28 -0.03 -16.68 30.70
C CYS A 28 0.84 -15.75 29.85
N LEU A 29 2.17 -15.78 30.05
CA LEU A 29 3.11 -14.97 29.27
C LEU A 29 3.09 -15.35 27.78
N THR A 30 3.07 -16.64 27.44
CA THR A 30 2.97 -17.07 26.04
C THR A 30 1.67 -16.63 25.38
N THR A 31 0.55 -16.65 26.10
CA THR A 31 -0.76 -16.22 25.56
C THR A 31 -0.79 -14.71 25.30
N ALA A 32 -0.23 -13.91 26.21
CA ALA A 32 -0.14 -12.47 26.05
C ALA A 32 0.77 -12.06 24.88
N VAL A 33 1.94 -12.70 24.75
CA VAL A 33 2.88 -12.44 23.64
C VAL A 33 2.28 -12.87 22.30
N ALA A 34 1.66 -14.05 22.23
CA ALA A 34 0.99 -14.52 21.02
C ALA A 34 -0.17 -13.60 20.61
N GLY A 35 -0.99 -13.17 21.58
CA GLY A 35 -2.09 -12.22 21.35
C GLY A 35 -1.58 -10.88 20.82
N TRP A 36 -0.49 -10.34 21.36
CA TRP A 36 0.10 -9.09 20.90
C TRP A 36 0.61 -9.18 19.45
N HIS A 37 1.28 -10.27 19.09
CA HIS A 37 1.74 -10.50 17.71
C HIS A 37 0.57 -10.62 16.71
N VAL A 38 -0.47 -11.38 17.06
CA VAL A 38 -1.67 -11.52 16.22
C VAL A 38 -2.40 -10.18 16.06
N GLN A 39 -2.55 -9.44 17.14
CA GLN A 39 -3.20 -8.13 17.13
C GLN A 39 -2.41 -7.13 16.28
N LYS A 40 -1.08 -7.09 16.40
CA LYS A 40 -0.20 -6.24 15.58
C LYS A 40 -0.30 -6.58 14.09
N PHE A 41 -0.30 -7.85 13.74
CA PHE A 41 -0.45 -8.30 12.34
C PHE A 41 -1.83 -7.91 11.78
N MET A 42 -2.89 -8.13 12.54
CA MET A 42 -4.26 -7.79 12.12
C MET A 42 -4.47 -6.28 12.02
N ASN A 43 -3.85 -5.48 12.90
CA ASN A 43 -3.93 -4.02 12.86
C ASN A 43 -3.17 -3.45 11.65
N ASN A 44 -1.99 -3.99 11.33
CA ASN A 44 -1.27 -3.65 10.10
C ASN A 44 -2.13 -3.93 8.85
N ARG A 45 -2.78 -5.10 8.79
CA ARG A 45 -3.66 -5.44 7.67
C ARG A 45 -4.85 -4.47 7.55
N LYS A 46 -5.46 -4.07 8.67
CA LYS A 46 -6.54 -3.07 8.69
C LYS A 46 -6.06 -1.70 8.22
N ASN A 47 -4.90 -1.25 8.69
CA ASN A 47 -4.31 0.02 8.27
C ASN A 47 -3.98 0.03 6.77
N THR A 48 -3.38 -1.04 6.23
CA THR A 48 -3.13 -1.15 4.79
C THR A 48 -4.42 -1.11 3.97
N LYS A 49 -5.49 -1.79 4.43
CA LYS A 49 -6.81 -1.72 3.78
C LYS A 49 -7.40 -0.32 3.83
N ASN A 50 -7.30 0.38 4.96
CA ASN A 50 -7.81 1.75 5.09
C ASN A 50 -7.06 2.72 4.18
N ILE A 51 -5.74 2.58 4.05
CA ILE A 51 -4.93 3.38 3.13
C ILE A 51 -5.35 3.13 1.67
N LYS A 52 -5.54 1.85 1.29
CA LYS A 52 -6.02 1.49 -0.07
C LYS A 52 -7.42 2.04 -0.35
N ASN A 53 -8.34 1.91 0.60
CA ASN A 53 -9.70 2.42 0.45
C ASN A 53 -9.72 3.96 0.36
N LYS A 54 -8.88 4.64 1.13
CA LYS A 54 -8.71 6.09 1.03
C LYS A 54 -8.19 6.49 -0.36
N LYS A 55 -7.15 5.82 -0.86
CA LYS A 55 -6.64 6.05 -2.23
C LYS A 55 -7.75 5.89 -3.28
N ILE A 56 -8.58 4.84 -3.20
CA ILE A 56 -9.69 4.61 -4.13
C ILE A 56 -10.71 5.76 -4.09
N LEU A 57 -11.13 6.20 -2.90
CA LEU A 57 -12.03 7.34 -2.74
C LEU A 57 -11.43 8.64 -3.29
N ASP A 58 -10.14 8.84 -3.07
CA ASP A 58 -9.40 10.00 -3.60
C ASP A 58 -9.27 9.93 -5.14
N LEU A 59 -9.29 8.73 -5.73
CA LEU A 59 -9.30 8.52 -7.18
C LEU A 59 -10.65 8.90 -7.81
N ASP A 60 -11.78 8.52 -7.20
CA ASP A 60 -13.10 8.92 -7.68
C ASP A 60 -13.23 10.44 -7.70
N LYS A 61 -12.68 11.11 -6.67
CA LYS A 61 -12.63 12.56 -6.61
C LYS A 61 -11.79 13.17 -7.74
N LEU A 62 -10.63 12.59 -8.08
CA LEU A 62 -9.84 13.01 -9.24
C LEU A 62 -10.64 12.91 -10.55
N PHE A 63 -11.40 11.84 -10.74
CA PHE A 63 -12.26 11.67 -11.92
C PHE A 63 -13.39 12.69 -11.99
N ASN A 64 -13.90 13.17 -10.85
CA ASN A 64 -14.90 14.23 -10.81
C ASN A 64 -14.27 15.61 -11.07
N ASP A 65 -13.18 15.94 -10.38
CA ASP A 65 -12.54 17.25 -10.41
C ASP A 65 -11.79 17.51 -11.74
N TYR A 66 -11.21 16.46 -12.35
CA TYR A 66 -10.37 16.54 -13.54
C TYR A 66 -10.78 15.53 -14.63
N SER A 67 -12.10 15.37 -14.83
CA SER A 67 -12.71 14.35 -15.69
C SER A 67 -12.08 14.24 -17.09
N HIS A 68 -11.85 15.36 -17.77
CA HIS A 68 -11.29 15.37 -19.12
C HIS A 68 -9.92 14.69 -19.17
N PHE A 69 -8.98 15.13 -18.33
CA PHE A 69 -7.63 14.59 -18.29
C PHE A 69 -7.59 13.14 -17.79
N MET A 70 -8.35 12.84 -16.74
CA MET A 70 -8.41 11.48 -16.18
C MET A 70 -8.98 10.46 -17.17
N ASN A 71 -9.98 10.85 -17.97
CA ASN A 71 -10.52 10.00 -19.03
C ASN A 71 -9.51 9.75 -20.15
N ILE A 72 -8.73 10.77 -20.54
CA ILE A 72 -7.65 10.61 -21.52
C ILE A 72 -6.61 9.62 -21.01
N ILE A 73 -6.06 9.83 -19.80
CA ILE A 73 -5.09 8.90 -19.19
C ILE A 73 -5.66 7.49 -19.12
N LYS A 74 -6.91 7.33 -18.65
CA LYS A 74 -7.57 6.04 -18.52
C LYS A 74 -7.61 5.34 -19.88
N ASN A 75 -8.06 6.02 -20.93
CA ASN A 75 -8.18 5.43 -22.25
C ASN A 75 -6.81 5.01 -22.80
N ASP A 76 -5.80 5.85 -22.65
CA ASP A 76 -4.45 5.58 -23.15
C ASP A 76 -3.78 4.41 -22.43
N VAL A 77 -3.85 4.38 -21.10
CA VAL A 77 -3.25 3.34 -20.25
C VAL A 77 -3.97 2.00 -20.38
N THR A 78 -5.30 2.01 -20.57
CA THR A 78 -6.09 0.78 -20.70
C THR A 78 -6.16 0.25 -22.14
N HIS A 79 -5.59 0.97 -23.11
CA HIS A 79 -5.53 0.53 -24.49
C HIS A 79 -4.58 -0.68 -24.64
N PRO A 80 -5.02 -1.79 -25.28
CA PRO A 80 -4.20 -3.00 -25.41
C PRO A 80 -2.84 -2.79 -26.10
N GLY A 81 -2.78 -1.85 -27.07
CA GLY A 81 -1.56 -1.50 -27.78
C GLY A 81 -0.52 -0.75 -26.95
N ASN A 82 -0.90 -0.21 -25.78
CA ASN A 82 -0.05 0.63 -24.94
C ASN A 82 0.38 -0.07 -23.65
N LYS A 83 0.23 -1.41 -23.59
CA LYS A 83 0.43 -2.23 -22.37
C LYS A 83 1.81 -2.08 -21.71
N ASP A 84 2.82 -1.67 -22.45
CA ASP A 84 4.22 -1.56 -22.01
C ASP A 84 4.65 -0.11 -21.72
N ILE A 85 3.78 0.87 -21.99
CA ILE A 85 4.09 2.29 -21.76
C ILE A 85 3.85 2.62 -20.28
N ARG A 86 4.85 3.21 -19.62
CA ARG A 86 4.82 3.58 -18.19
C ARG A 86 5.18 5.02 -17.91
N GLU A 87 5.44 5.80 -18.96
CA GLU A 87 5.90 7.17 -18.85
C GLU A 87 5.03 8.07 -19.72
N PHE A 88 4.86 9.31 -19.27
CA PHE A 88 4.22 10.35 -20.08
C PHE A 88 4.88 11.70 -19.89
N LEU A 89 4.74 12.52 -20.91
CA LEU A 89 5.23 13.89 -20.96
C LEU A 89 4.06 14.84 -21.15
N VAL A 90 4.09 15.95 -20.42
CA VAL A 90 3.21 17.10 -20.66
C VAL A 90 4.03 18.20 -21.30
N VAL A 91 3.65 18.57 -22.52
CA VAL A 91 4.43 19.52 -23.32
C VAL A 91 3.50 20.47 -24.06
N GLU A 92 4.05 21.61 -24.49
CA GLU A 92 3.33 22.50 -25.40
C GLU A 92 3.00 21.76 -26.70
N LYS A 93 1.92 22.20 -27.35
CA LYS A 93 1.41 21.62 -28.59
C LYS A 93 2.47 21.55 -29.70
N GLU A 94 3.35 22.55 -29.73
CA GLU A 94 4.38 22.72 -30.76
C GLU A 94 5.70 22.03 -30.41
N ALA A 95 5.82 21.44 -29.22
CA ALA A 95 7.06 20.80 -28.78
C ALA A 95 7.37 19.53 -29.60
N ILE A 96 8.60 19.45 -30.11
CA ILE A 96 9.11 18.27 -30.82
C ILE A 96 9.88 17.39 -29.83
N LEU A 97 9.44 16.14 -29.68
CA LEU A 97 10.10 15.13 -28.85
C LEU A 97 10.87 14.15 -29.73
N ASN A 98 12.20 14.27 -29.73
CA ASN A 98 13.09 13.32 -30.41
C ASN A 98 13.50 12.21 -29.44
N SER A 99 12.64 11.19 -29.27
CA SER A 99 12.92 10.06 -28.39
C SER A 99 12.39 8.76 -28.99
N PHE A 100 13.23 7.72 -28.97
CA PHE A 100 12.83 6.36 -29.36
C PHE A 100 12.10 5.61 -28.24
N VAL A 101 12.12 6.13 -27.01
CA VAL A 101 11.40 5.54 -25.88
C VAL A 101 9.90 5.86 -26.01
N PRO A 102 9.01 4.85 -25.99
CA PRO A 102 7.58 5.06 -26.09
C PRO A 102 7.04 5.71 -24.81
N ARG A 103 6.34 6.84 -24.97
CA ARG A 103 5.74 7.63 -23.89
C ARG A 103 4.42 8.22 -24.35
N PHE A 104 3.46 8.38 -23.44
CA PHE A 104 2.30 9.20 -23.75
C PHE A 104 2.68 10.68 -23.82
N ARG A 105 1.93 11.43 -24.64
CA ARG A 105 2.12 12.87 -24.80
C ARG A 105 0.79 13.55 -24.54
N TYR A 106 0.78 14.44 -23.54
CA TYR A 106 -0.36 15.30 -23.25
C TYR A 106 0.00 16.76 -23.52
N GLU A 107 -0.99 17.51 -23.98
CA GLU A 107 -0.84 18.95 -24.21
C GLU A 107 -0.91 19.71 -22.88
N LEU A 108 0.01 20.64 -22.69
CA LEU A 108 -0.01 21.54 -21.54
C LEU A 108 -1.22 22.47 -21.61
N SER A 109 -2.07 22.43 -20.59
CA SER A 109 -3.19 23.34 -20.39
C SER A 109 -3.18 23.93 -18.98
N THR A 110 -3.98 24.95 -18.72
CA THR A 110 -4.08 25.56 -17.38
C THR A 110 -4.58 24.58 -16.33
N ASP A 111 -5.38 23.60 -16.75
CA ASP A 111 -6.12 22.72 -15.85
C ASP A 111 -5.40 21.39 -15.59
N ILE A 112 -4.38 21.07 -16.40
CA ILE A 112 -3.59 19.84 -16.25
C ILE A 112 -2.62 19.91 -15.07
N LEU A 113 -2.03 21.07 -14.79
CA LEU A 113 -1.02 21.22 -13.73
C LEU A 113 -1.57 20.91 -12.33
N PRO A 114 -2.75 21.44 -11.92
CA PRO A 114 -3.36 21.03 -10.66
C PRO A 114 -3.66 19.54 -10.57
N ALA A 115 -4.10 18.92 -11.68
CA ALA A 115 -4.38 17.48 -11.74
C ALA A 115 -3.10 16.66 -11.53
N LEU A 116 -2.00 17.05 -12.18
CA LEU A 116 -0.69 16.39 -12.02
C LEU A 116 -0.19 16.48 -10.58
N ASN A 117 -0.27 17.66 -9.97
CA ASN A 117 0.14 17.83 -8.58
C ASN A 117 -0.65 16.91 -7.64
N ARG A 118 -1.97 16.79 -7.85
CA ARG A 118 -2.80 15.86 -7.06
C ARG A 118 -2.47 14.40 -7.31
N LEU A 119 -2.24 14.01 -8.56
CA LEU A 119 -1.81 12.64 -8.89
C LEU A 119 -0.46 12.30 -8.26
N GLU A 120 0.46 13.25 -8.21
CA GLU A 120 1.79 13.08 -7.59
C GLU A 120 1.68 13.00 -6.06
N GLU A 121 0.92 13.89 -5.43
CA GLU A 121 0.66 13.86 -3.98
C GLU A 121 0.01 12.54 -3.52
N LEU A 122 -0.87 11.98 -4.35
CA LEU A 122 -1.53 10.70 -4.09
C LEU A 122 -0.64 9.48 -4.42
N GLY A 123 0.54 9.71 -5.01
CA GLY A 123 1.47 8.67 -5.40
C GLY A 123 0.99 7.80 -6.55
N TYR A 124 0.17 8.36 -7.45
CA TYR A 124 -0.25 7.71 -8.70
C TYR A 124 0.75 7.92 -9.84
N ILE A 125 1.47 9.04 -9.78
CA ILE A 125 2.55 9.37 -10.70
C ILE A 125 3.76 9.84 -9.91
N GLU A 126 4.94 9.67 -10.47
CA GLU A 126 6.20 10.15 -9.91
C GLU A 126 6.90 11.03 -10.94
N LYS A 127 7.26 12.26 -10.55
CA LYS A 127 8.03 13.13 -11.42
C LYS A 127 9.46 12.62 -11.55
N ILE A 128 9.87 12.31 -12.77
CA ILE A 128 11.25 11.92 -13.06
C ILE A 128 12.11 13.19 -12.96
N LYS A 129 13.24 13.13 -12.24
CA LYS A 129 14.14 14.28 -12.03
C LYS A 129 14.75 14.78 -13.35
N ASN A 130 14.01 15.63 -14.04
CA ASN A 130 14.43 16.42 -15.18
C ASN A 130 13.69 17.76 -15.16
N ASN A 131 14.15 18.73 -15.97
CA ASN A 131 13.54 20.07 -16.05
C ASN A 131 12.21 20.07 -16.83
N CYS A 132 11.58 18.91 -17.04
CA CYS A 132 10.39 18.75 -17.85
C CYS A 132 9.23 18.22 -17.01
N LEU A 133 8.01 18.31 -17.55
CA LEU A 133 6.83 17.65 -16.99
C LEU A 133 6.82 16.18 -17.43
N HIS A 134 7.83 15.43 -16.96
CA HIS A 134 8.01 14.01 -17.25
C HIS A 134 7.66 13.17 -16.03
N TYR A 135 6.76 12.22 -16.23
CA TYR A 135 6.20 11.43 -15.14
C TYR A 135 6.23 9.94 -15.46
N LYS A 136 6.53 9.17 -14.44
CA LYS A 136 6.32 7.72 -14.40
C LYS A 136 4.95 7.42 -13.80
N ILE A 137 4.24 6.46 -14.37
CA ILE A 137 2.94 5.98 -13.89
C ILE A 137 3.19 4.80 -12.95
N GLU A 138 2.61 4.84 -11.75
CA GLU A 138 2.72 3.75 -10.79
C GLU A 138 1.86 2.55 -11.19
N GLU A 139 2.39 1.33 -11.03
CA GLU A 139 1.69 0.11 -11.49
C GLU A 139 0.36 -0.11 -10.75
N GLU A 140 0.29 0.26 -9.46
CA GLU A 140 -0.95 0.23 -8.68
C GLU A 140 -2.03 1.12 -9.33
N PHE A 141 -1.64 2.28 -9.88
CA PHE A 141 -2.57 3.18 -10.57
C PHE A 141 -3.12 2.54 -11.84
N ILE A 142 -2.24 1.93 -12.65
CA ILE A 142 -2.62 1.23 -13.89
C ILE A 142 -3.63 0.12 -13.59
N MET A 143 -3.38 -0.67 -12.54
CA MET A 143 -4.30 -1.71 -12.10
C MET A 143 -5.67 -1.14 -11.71
N GLN A 144 -5.70 -0.02 -10.96
CA GLN A 144 -6.94 0.65 -10.59
C GLN A 144 -7.69 1.18 -11.82
N LEU A 145 -7.02 1.85 -12.75
CA LEU A 145 -7.63 2.35 -13.98
C LEU A 145 -8.24 1.23 -14.83
N LYS A 146 -7.57 0.06 -14.91
CA LYS A 146 -8.11 -1.12 -15.58
C LYS A 146 -9.34 -1.66 -14.87
N SER A 147 -9.36 -1.71 -13.54
CA SER A 147 -10.52 -2.20 -12.79
C SER A 147 -11.78 -1.35 -12.97
N ILE A 148 -11.64 -0.04 -13.21
CA ILE A 148 -12.76 0.86 -13.49
C ILE A 148 -13.41 0.57 -14.87
N ARG A 149 -12.68 -0.07 -15.79
CA ARG A 149 -13.21 -0.42 -17.12
C ARG A 149 -14.29 -1.49 -17.06
N ASP A 150 -14.22 -2.38 -16.07
CA ASP A 150 -15.11 -3.53 -15.95
C ASP A 150 -16.44 -3.19 -15.24
N SER A 151 -16.61 -1.94 -14.78
CA SER A 151 -17.76 -1.47 -13.99
C SER A 151 -18.90 -0.85 -14.82
N ASN A 152 -18.76 -0.76 -16.15
CA ASN A 152 -19.76 -0.15 -17.05
C ASN A 152 -20.24 -1.13 -18.10
#